data_AF-A0A9W7YXW8-F1
#
_entry.id   AF-A0A9W7YXW8-F1
#
_cell.length_a   1.000
_cell.length_b   1.000
_cell.length_c   1.000
_cell.angle_alpha   90.00
_cell.angle_beta   90.00
_cell.angle_gamma   90.00
#
_symmetry.space_group_name_H-M   'P 1'
#
loop_
_entity.id
_entity.type
_entity.pdbx_description
1 polymer ?
#
loop_
_entity_poly.entity_id
_entity_poly.type
_entity_poly.pdbx_seq_one_letter_code
_entity_poly.pdbx_strand_id
1 'polypeptide(L)'
;MKLSATVLIIAAAAASVSAADNKSWKITNIGSGERDNLCERQIQTCQNNCGGPKEALMAFCNTTTMAWGCGCKSKTPDFETWNWPVPAADCSGSNQACQANCNSGSGDRSKCFNNCASTHKCNTEDAPVSYTTSSDIKIAPQYIGPAVSYKGDDLGDLNDGNNRDNVESSSDEANSDSDNSDDAEDSSDTSAASTLFKSAGFAAVAVLSAAIVF
;
A
#
# COMPACT_ATOMS: atom_id res chain seq x y z
N MET A 1 2.57 -66.89 -16.86
CA MET A 1 3.40 -65.71 -17.17
C MET A 1 2.89 -64.56 -16.31
N LYS A 2 3.66 -64.12 -15.31
CA LYS A 2 3.26 -63.05 -14.38
C LYS A 2 3.82 -61.73 -14.91
N LEU A 3 2.93 -60.84 -15.37
CA LEU A 3 3.28 -59.46 -15.73
C LEU A 3 3.26 -58.60 -14.47
N SER A 4 4.44 -58.18 -14.02
CA SER A 4 4.60 -57.17 -12.96
C SER A 4 4.55 -55.79 -13.61
N ALA A 5 3.51 -55.01 -13.33
CA ALA A 5 3.40 -53.62 -13.74
C ALA A 5 4.10 -52.72 -12.73
N THR A 6 5.20 -52.11 -13.14
CA THR A 6 5.96 -51.13 -12.35
C THR A 6 5.31 -49.75 -12.51
N VAL A 7 4.72 -49.22 -11.44
CA VAL A 7 4.16 -47.87 -11.39
C VAL A 7 5.29 -46.88 -11.10
N LEU A 8 5.54 -45.97 -12.04
CA LEU A 8 6.50 -44.88 -11.92
C LEU A 8 5.78 -43.67 -11.29
N ILE A 9 6.04 -43.41 -10.02
CA ILE A 9 5.57 -42.19 -9.34
C ILE A 9 6.55 -41.07 -9.69
N ILE A 10 6.11 -40.17 -10.59
CA ILE A 10 6.84 -38.94 -10.89
C ILE A 10 6.56 -37.96 -9.76
N ALA A 11 7.53 -37.79 -8.86
CA ALA A 11 7.47 -36.73 -7.84
C ALA A 11 7.71 -35.38 -8.52
N ALA A 12 6.63 -34.62 -8.74
CA ALA A 12 6.74 -33.21 -9.09
C ALA A 12 7.25 -32.44 -7.86
N ALA A 13 8.52 -32.04 -7.89
CA ALA A 13 9.05 -31.10 -6.90
C ALA A 13 8.37 -29.74 -7.14
N ALA A 14 7.38 -29.41 -6.30
CA ALA A 14 6.85 -28.06 -6.23
C ALA A 14 7.99 -27.15 -5.75
N ALA A 15 8.51 -26.34 -6.67
CA ALA A 15 9.38 -25.24 -6.30
C ALA A 15 8.53 -24.25 -5.49
N SER A 16 8.63 -24.33 -4.17
CA SER A 16 8.20 -23.26 -3.29
C SER A 16 8.94 -22.01 -3.74
N VAL A 17 8.20 -21.05 -4.30
CA VAL A 17 8.71 -19.72 -4.60
C VAL A 17 9.04 -19.12 -3.24
N SER A 18 10.28 -19.32 -2.79
CA SER A 18 10.83 -18.66 -1.62
C SER A 18 10.67 -17.18 -1.89
N ALA A 19 9.91 -16.52 -1.02
CA ALA A 19 9.83 -15.07 -0.96
C ALA A 19 11.26 -14.55 -0.87
N ALA A 20 11.84 -14.19 -2.01
CA ALA A 20 13.10 -13.47 -2.09
C ALA A 20 13.01 -12.35 -1.06
N ASP A 21 14.05 -12.19 -0.24
CA ASP A 21 14.16 -11.24 0.87
C ASP A 21 13.53 -9.89 0.50
N ASN A 22 12.21 -9.81 0.68
CA ASN A 22 11.45 -8.60 0.46
C ASN A 22 11.99 -7.73 1.56
N LYS A 23 12.69 -6.65 1.22
CA LYS A 23 12.90 -5.56 2.17
C LYS A 23 11.53 -5.24 2.73
N SER A 24 11.26 -5.78 3.91
CA SER A 24 9.94 -5.72 4.54
C SER A 24 9.63 -4.24 4.63
N TRP A 25 8.65 -3.79 3.85
CA TRP A 25 8.24 -2.41 3.87
C TRP A 25 7.89 -2.05 5.31
N LYS A 26 8.36 -0.90 5.75
CA LYS A 26 8.01 -0.33 7.04
C LYS A 26 7.62 1.12 6.79
N ILE A 27 6.48 1.54 7.32
CA ILE A 27 6.04 2.93 7.26
C ILE A 27 7.08 3.93 7.80
N THR A 28 7.97 3.49 8.71
CA THR A 28 9.07 4.32 9.21
C THR A 28 10.15 4.63 8.16
N ASN A 29 10.14 3.94 7.01
CA ASN A 29 11.12 4.15 5.94
C ASN A 29 10.79 5.37 5.07
N ILE A 30 9.58 5.95 5.14
CA ILE A 30 9.27 7.21 4.46
C ILE A 30 10.04 8.37 5.07
N GLY A 31 10.26 9.45 4.32
CA GLY A 31 11.05 10.60 4.78
C GLY A 31 10.45 11.26 6.03
N SER A 32 11.28 11.90 6.87
CA SER A 32 10.79 12.51 8.12
C SER A 32 9.70 13.55 7.88
N GLY A 33 9.86 14.44 6.89
CA GLY A 33 8.84 15.43 6.56
C GLY A 33 7.52 14.81 6.07
N GLU A 34 7.60 13.66 5.41
CA GLU A 34 6.41 12.91 5.00
C GLU A 34 5.72 12.25 6.21
N ARG A 35 6.50 11.72 7.16
CA ARG A 35 5.96 11.22 8.44
C ARG A 35 5.28 12.32 9.25
N ASP A 36 5.87 13.51 9.30
CA ASP A 36 5.31 14.67 9.99
C ASP A 36 3.96 15.06 9.36
N ASN A 37 3.90 15.20 8.04
CA ASN A 37 2.65 15.52 7.33
C ASN A 37 1.59 14.42 7.50
N LEU A 38 2.01 13.15 7.45
CA LEU A 38 1.13 12.01 7.65
C LEU A 38 0.53 12.00 9.06
N CYS A 39 1.34 12.29 10.08
CA CYS A 39 0.87 12.40 11.45
C CYS A 39 -0.06 13.59 11.68
N GLU A 40 0.22 14.74 11.05
CA GLU A 40 -0.67 15.90 11.12
C GLU A 40 -2.06 15.56 10.54
N ARG A 41 -2.11 14.94 9.35
CA ARG A 41 -3.36 14.50 8.73
C ARG A 41 -4.10 13.47 9.61
N GLN A 42 -3.37 12.55 10.24
CA GLN A 42 -3.94 11.55 11.16
C GLN A 42 -4.64 12.22 12.34
N ILE A 43 -3.98 13.19 12.98
CA ILE A 43 -4.52 13.93 14.12
C ILE A 43 -5.74 14.75 13.68
N GLN A 44 -5.64 15.49 12.57
CA GLN A 44 -6.75 16.28 12.03
C GLN A 44 -7.97 15.41 11.67
N THR A 45 -7.75 14.26 11.04
CA THR A 45 -8.82 13.30 10.73
C THR A 45 -9.51 12.83 12.00
N CYS A 46 -8.74 12.54 13.06
CA CYS A 46 -9.30 12.14 14.35
C CYS A 46 -10.13 13.26 14.97
N GLN A 47 -9.59 14.47 15.01
CA GLN A 47 -10.29 15.64 15.55
C GLN A 47 -11.58 15.91 14.79
N ASN A 48 -11.55 15.89 13.46
CA ASN A 48 -12.73 16.12 12.62
C ASN A 48 -13.79 15.05 12.85
N ASN A 49 -13.39 13.78 12.93
CA ASN A 49 -14.34 12.70 13.19
C ASN A 49 -14.98 12.83 14.58
N CYS A 50 -14.21 13.19 15.60
CA CYS A 50 -14.70 13.35 16.96
C CYS A 50 -15.52 14.63 17.22
N GLY A 51 -15.56 15.58 16.28
CA GLY A 51 -16.23 16.88 16.47
C GLY A 51 -15.35 17.98 17.06
N GLY A 52 -14.03 17.80 17.03
CA GLY A 52 -13.01 18.80 17.33
C GLY A 52 -11.95 18.35 18.33
N PRO A 53 -10.92 19.18 18.58
CA PRO A 53 -9.80 18.83 19.46
C PRO A 53 -10.19 18.52 20.91
N LYS A 54 -11.27 19.12 21.43
CA LYS A 54 -11.75 18.89 22.80
C LYS A 54 -12.45 17.54 22.97
N GLU A 55 -12.96 16.99 21.88
CA GLU A 55 -13.67 15.72 21.87
C GLU A 55 -12.76 14.54 21.51
N ALA A 56 -11.55 14.80 20.98
CA ALA A 56 -10.59 13.78 20.56
C ALA A 56 -9.46 13.59 21.59
N LEU A 57 -9.78 13.03 22.76
CA LEU A 57 -8.86 12.91 23.90
C LEU A 57 -7.61 12.08 23.61
N MET A 58 -7.66 11.19 22.61
CA MET A 58 -6.56 10.33 22.21
C MET A 58 -6.09 10.59 20.77
N ALA A 59 -6.27 11.80 20.24
CA ALA A 59 -5.73 12.15 18.92
C ALA A 59 -4.21 12.34 18.99
N PHE A 60 -3.44 11.31 18.64
CA PHE A 60 -1.98 11.40 18.57
C PHE A 60 -1.39 10.63 17.39
N CYS A 61 -0.20 11.05 16.99
CA CYS A 61 0.66 10.30 16.07
C CYS A 61 2.13 10.62 16.39
N ASN A 62 2.94 9.58 16.54
CA ASN A 62 4.37 9.68 16.80
C ASN A 62 5.14 9.63 15.48
N THR A 63 5.85 10.68 15.12
CA THR A 63 6.52 10.79 13.81
C THR A 63 7.77 9.93 13.68
N THR A 64 8.26 9.35 14.77
CA THR A 64 9.42 8.43 14.78
C THR A 64 8.96 6.98 14.62
N THR A 65 7.98 6.56 15.42
CA THR A 65 7.49 5.17 15.42
C THR A 65 6.28 4.98 14.51
N MET A 66 5.63 6.04 14.05
CA MET A 66 4.33 5.98 13.37
C MET A 66 3.22 5.33 14.22
N ALA A 67 3.43 5.24 15.55
CA ALA A 67 2.38 4.88 16.48
C ALA A 67 1.29 5.95 16.46
N TRP A 68 0.05 5.55 16.29
CA TRP A 68 -1.08 6.47 16.29
C TRP A 68 -2.24 5.93 17.12
N GLY A 69 -3.08 6.86 17.54
CA GLY A 69 -4.33 6.56 18.23
C GLY A 69 -5.39 7.59 17.86
N CYS A 70 -6.63 7.15 17.89
CA CYS A 70 -7.78 8.04 17.89
C CYS A 70 -8.83 7.51 18.85
N GLY A 71 -9.35 8.39 19.70
CA GLY A 71 -10.43 8.09 20.63
C GLY A 71 -11.24 9.34 20.89
N CYS A 72 -12.55 9.25 20.66
CA CYS A 72 -13.47 10.34 20.96
C CYS A 72 -14.08 10.17 22.35
N LYS A 73 -14.45 11.28 22.98
CA LYS A 73 -15.05 11.31 24.31
C LYS A 73 -16.46 10.75 24.35
N SER A 74 -17.26 11.06 23.33
CA SER A 74 -18.71 10.83 23.30
C SER A 74 -19.15 9.73 22.34
N LYS A 75 -18.25 9.23 21.49
CA LYS A 75 -18.55 8.20 20.48
C LYS A 75 -17.33 7.36 20.12
N THR A 76 -17.57 6.22 19.48
CA THR A 76 -16.54 5.52 18.71
C THR A 76 -16.32 6.29 17.40
N PRO A 77 -15.08 6.44 16.91
CA PRO A 77 -14.86 7.03 15.61
C PRO A 77 -15.59 6.26 14.50
N ASP A 78 -16.23 6.96 13.56
CA ASP A 78 -17.03 6.35 12.47
C ASP A 78 -16.18 5.83 11.30
N PHE A 79 -14.85 5.86 11.43
CA PHE A 79 -13.93 5.43 10.38
C PHE A 79 -13.39 4.03 10.63
N GLU A 80 -13.53 3.20 9.60
CA GLU A 80 -12.87 1.91 9.53
C GLU A 80 -11.35 2.06 9.55
N THR A 81 -10.67 1.09 10.17
CA THR A 81 -9.22 1.15 10.44
C THR A 81 -8.40 1.41 9.17
N TRP A 82 -8.78 0.82 8.04
CA TRP A 82 -8.07 0.94 6.77
C TRP A 82 -8.23 2.30 6.07
N ASN A 83 -9.17 3.13 6.49
CA ASN A 83 -9.40 4.47 5.94
C ASN A 83 -8.64 5.58 6.69
N TRP A 84 -7.97 5.24 7.80
CA TRP A 84 -7.16 6.20 8.52
C TRP A 84 -5.87 6.52 7.75
N PRO A 85 -5.38 7.78 7.79
CA PRO A 85 -4.20 8.18 7.03
C PRO A 85 -2.98 7.27 7.21
N VAL A 86 -2.62 6.92 8.44
CA VAL A 86 -1.43 6.08 8.73
C VAL A 86 -1.58 4.66 8.17
N PRO A 87 -2.64 3.88 8.47
CA PRO A 87 -2.86 2.58 7.85
C PRO A 87 -2.96 2.61 6.32
N ALA A 88 -3.64 3.61 5.74
CA ALA A 88 -3.75 3.75 4.30
C ALA A 88 -2.37 3.96 3.63
N ALA A 89 -1.51 4.79 4.25
CA ALA A 89 -0.15 5.01 3.78
C ALA A 89 0.74 3.76 3.95
N ASP A 90 0.59 3.04 5.06
CA ASP A 90 1.33 1.79 5.33
C ASP A 90 1.00 0.72 4.27
N CYS A 91 -0.29 0.50 4.00
CA CYS A 91 -0.73 -0.41 2.96
C CYS A 91 -0.22 0.02 1.58
N SER A 92 -0.37 1.31 1.23
CA SER A 92 0.02 1.83 -0.08
C SER A 92 1.52 1.68 -0.33
N GLY A 93 2.34 2.00 0.67
CA GLY A 93 3.79 1.82 0.58
C GLY A 93 4.20 0.35 0.50
N SER A 94 3.48 -0.54 1.19
CA SER A 94 3.70 -2.00 1.09
C SER A 94 3.39 -2.52 -0.30
N ASN A 95 2.26 -2.09 -0.89
CA ASN A 95 1.91 -2.42 -2.28
C ASN A 95 2.98 -1.92 -3.26
N GLN A 96 3.42 -0.67 -3.12
CA GLN A 96 4.49 -0.10 -3.96
C GLN A 96 5.80 -0.87 -3.84
N ALA A 97 6.18 -1.28 -2.62
CA ALA A 97 7.36 -2.10 -2.41
C ALA A 97 7.23 -3.49 -3.06
N CYS A 98 6.07 -4.13 -2.95
CA CYS A 98 5.76 -5.39 -3.64
C CYS A 98 5.91 -5.25 -5.16
N GLN A 99 5.28 -4.22 -5.73
CA GLN A 99 5.35 -3.90 -7.16
C GLN A 99 6.76 -3.58 -7.64
N ALA A 100 7.56 -2.87 -6.83
CA ALA A 100 8.96 -2.60 -7.13
C ALA A 100 9.77 -3.91 -7.22
N ASN A 101 9.51 -4.86 -6.32
CA ASN A 101 10.19 -6.15 -6.31
C ASN A 101 9.79 -7.03 -7.52
N CYS A 102 8.58 -6.86 -8.06
CA CYS A 102 8.19 -7.53 -9.31
C CYS A 102 9.07 -7.16 -10.51
N ASN A 103 9.68 -5.97 -10.50
CA ASN A 103 10.59 -5.54 -11.57
C ASN A 103 11.99 -6.16 -11.47
N SER A 104 12.38 -6.65 -10.29
CA SER A 104 13.70 -7.23 -10.04
C SER A 104 13.78 -8.75 -10.17
N GLY A 105 12.63 -9.43 -10.29
CA GLY A 105 12.55 -10.89 -10.34
C GLY A 105 12.65 -11.48 -11.76
N SER A 106 13.00 -12.77 -11.85
CA SER A 106 13.04 -13.55 -13.10
C SER A 106 11.72 -14.29 -13.42
N GLY A 107 10.66 -14.06 -12.64
CA GLY A 107 9.36 -14.71 -12.79
C GLY A 107 8.38 -13.97 -13.71
N ASP A 108 7.16 -14.50 -13.82
CA ASP A 108 6.06 -13.83 -14.54
C ASP A 108 5.71 -12.52 -13.83
N ARG A 109 6.16 -11.42 -14.44
CA ARG A 109 5.98 -10.07 -13.92
C ARG A 109 4.49 -9.71 -13.80
N SER A 110 3.66 -10.10 -14.76
CA SER A 110 2.22 -9.82 -14.74
C SER A 110 1.55 -10.53 -13.57
N LYS A 111 1.88 -11.80 -13.36
CA LYS A 111 1.38 -12.57 -12.20
C LYS A 111 1.81 -11.94 -10.88
N CYS A 112 3.05 -11.45 -10.79
CA CYS A 112 3.55 -10.75 -9.60
C CYS A 112 2.76 -9.48 -9.29
N PHE A 113 2.56 -8.60 -10.29
CA PHE A 113 1.77 -7.37 -10.11
C PHE A 113 0.33 -7.66 -9.67
N ASN A 114 -0.31 -8.65 -10.29
CA ASN A 114 -1.66 -9.08 -9.91
C ASN A 114 -1.71 -9.57 -8.46
N ASN A 115 -0.69 -10.33 -8.03
CA ASN A 115 -0.60 -10.80 -6.65
C ASN A 115 -0.40 -9.66 -5.64
N CYS A 116 0.42 -8.65 -5.97
CA CYS A 116 0.57 -7.46 -5.13
C CYS A 116 -0.77 -6.72 -4.97
N ALA A 117 -1.49 -6.50 -6.08
CA ALA A 117 -2.79 -5.83 -6.06
C ALA A 117 -3.86 -6.62 -5.30
N SER A 118 -3.87 -7.96 -5.43
CA SER A 118 -4.83 -8.81 -4.72
C SER A 118 -4.52 -8.94 -3.23
N THR A 119 -3.25 -8.85 -2.84
CA THR A 119 -2.79 -8.91 -1.44
C THR A 119 -2.99 -7.56 -0.73
N HIS A 120 -2.63 -6.47 -1.40
CA HIS A 120 -2.65 -5.12 -0.84
C HIS A 120 -3.85 -4.33 -1.35
N LYS A 121 -5.05 -4.75 -0.96
CA LYS A 121 -6.32 -4.09 -1.31
C LYS A 121 -6.56 -2.82 -0.47
N CYS A 122 -5.65 -1.86 -0.57
CA CYS A 122 -5.64 -0.66 0.27
C CYS A 122 -6.94 0.15 0.14
N ASN A 123 -7.38 0.78 1.24
CA ASN A 123 -8.64 1.52 1.35
C ASN A 123 -9.91 0.66 1.14
N THR A 124 -9.80 -0.65 1.33
CA THR A 124 -10.94 -1.58 1.33
C THR A 124 -10.95 -2.38 2.63
N GLU A 125 -12.07 -3.04 2.93
CA GLU A 125 -12.18 -3.94 4.09
C GLU A 125 -11.21 -5.11 4.07
N ASP A 126 -10.74 -5.49 2.87
CA ASP A 126 -9.76 -6.55 2.67
C ASP A 126 -8.30 -6.04 2.77
N ALA A 127 -8.09 -4.77 3.14
CA ALA A 127 -6.73 -4.25 3.32
C ALA A 127 -6.03 -5.02 4.46
N PRO A 128 -4.73 -5.37 4.31
CA PRO A 128 -3.96 -5.94 5.40
C PRO A 128 -3.99 -5.04 6.64
N VAL A 129 -4.13 -5.66 7.82
CA VAL A 129 -4.14 -4.93 9.10
C VAL A 129 -2.80 -4.22 9.30
N SER A 130 -2.83 -2.90 9.44
CA SER A 130 -1.67 -2.12 9.86
C SER A 130 -1.53 -2.19 11.38
N TYR A 131 -0.51 -2.87 11.89
CA TYR A 131 -0.21 -2.99 13.32
C TYR A 131 0.46 -1.73 13.88
N THR A 132 0.02 -0.55 13.43
CA THR A 132 0.55 0.78 13.78
C THR A 132 -0.26 1.49 14.87
N THR A 133 -1.42 0.96 15.23
CA THR A 133 -2.26 1.49 16.31
C THR A 133 -1.61 1.25 17.67
N SER A 134 -1.68 2.25 18.55
CA SER A 134 -1.21 2.17 19.95
C SER A 134 -2.20 2.86 20.89
N SER A 135 -2.21 2.43 22.15
CA SER A 135 -2.93 3.13 23.23
C SER A 135 -2.16 4.30 23.82
N ASP A 136 -0.85 4.40 23.57
CA ASP A 136 0.03 5.44 24.10
C ASP A 136 1.06 5.88 23.03
N ILE A 137 1.29 7.20 22.94
CA ILE A 137 2.27 7.82 22.03
C ILE A 137 3.71 7.33 22.25
N LYS A 138 4.04 6.87 23.46
CA LYS A 138 5.37 6.42 23.85
C LYS A 138 5.61 4.95 23.53
N ILE A 139 4.56 4.17 23.29
CA ILE A 139 4.67 2.74 23.01
C ILE A 139 4.83 2.57 21.50
N ALA A 140 5.94 1.95 21.09
CA ALA A 140 6.13 1.57 19.70
C ALA A 140 5.08 0.50 19.31
N PRO A 141 4.54 0.55 18.08
CA PRO A 141 3.66 -0.48 17.58
C PRO A 141 4.39 -1.82 17.48
N GLN A 142 3.65 -2.92 17.40
CA GLN A 142 4.24 -4.24 17.17
C GLN A 142 4.79 -4.38 15.74
N TYR A 143 4.25 -3.61 14.78
CA TYR A 143 4.53 -3.64 13.32
C TYR A 143 4.34 -4.99 12.62
N ILE A 144 4.40 -6.09 13.37
CA ILE A 144 4.25 -7.46 12.92
C ILE A 144 3.05 -8.02 13.66
N GLY A 145 2.06 -8.45 12.89
CA GLY A 145 0.90 -9.12 13.44
C GLY A 145 1.21 -10.51 13.97
N PRO A 146 0.32 -11.07 14.81
CA PRO A 146 0.25 -12.53 14.91
C PRO A 146 0.09 -13.10 13.49
N ALA A 147 0.70 -14.26 13.22
CA ALA A 147 0.50 -14.95 11.96
C ALA A 147 -1.00 -15.26 11.81
N VAL A 148 -1.72 -14.41 11.08
CA VAL A 148 -3.11 -14.62 10.75
C VAL A 148 -3.13 -15.64 9.62
N SER A 149 -3.63 -16.84 9.91
CA SER A 149 -4.05 -17.77 8.87
C SER A 149 -5.32 -17.18 8.27
N TYR A 150 -5.22 -16.56 7.11
CA TYR A 150 -6.39 -16.02 6.44
C TYR A 150 -7.25 -17.21 6.03
N LYS A 151 -8.53 -17.16 6.41
CA LYS A 151 -9.55 -18.17 6.09
C LYS A 151 -9.90 -18.03 4.60
N GLY A 152 -8.94 -18.36 3.75
CA GLY A 152 -8.87 -18.01 2.33
C GLY A 152 -7.57 -18.47 1.66
N ASP A 153 -6.59 -18.94 2.43
CA ASP A 153 -5.45 -19.73 1.91
C ASP A 153 -5.88 -21.14 1.45
N ASP A 154 -7.18 -21.40 1.37
CA ASP A 154 -7.73 -22.27 0.33
C ASP A 154 -7.66 -21.50 -1.00
N LEU A 155 -6.43 -21.16 -1.41
CA LEU A 155 -6.09 -21.01 -2.82
C LEU A 155 -6.35 -22.40 -3.39
N GLY A 156 -7.62 -22.66 -3.69
CA GLY A 156 -8.06 -23.86 -4.37
C GLY A 156 -7.09 -24.09 -5.50
N ASP A 157 -6.59 -25.32 -5.57
CA ASP A 157 -5.87 -25.88 -6.70
C ASP A 157 -6.26 -25.13 -8.00
N LEU A 158 -5.46 -24.15 -8.42
CA LEU A 158 -5.40 -23.77 -9.82
C LEU A 158 -4.56 -24.84 -10.51
N ASN A 159 -5.09 -26.06 -10.43
CA ASN A 159 -4.64 -27.25 -11.09
C ASN A 159 -5.87 -28.04 -11.56
N ASP A 160 -6.67 -27.38 -12.37
CA ASP A 160 -7.58 -27.99 -13.33
C ASP A 160 -7.67 -26.97 -14.47
N GLY A 161 -7.36 -27.27 -15.71
CA GLY A 161 -7.02 -28.49 -16.37
C GLY A 161 -6.80 -28.07 -17.81
N ASN A 162 -5.80 -28.66 -18.42
CA ASN A 162 -5.53 -28.60 -19.84
C ASN A 162 -6.79 -29.05 -20.60
N ASN A 163 -7.69 -28.14 -21.00
CA ASN A 163 -8.71 -28.44 -22.01
C ASN A 163 -8.35 -27.79 -23.34
N ARG A 164 -7.53 -28.51 -24.10
CA ARG A 164 -7.51 -28.45 -25.55
C ARG A 164 -8.77 -29.13 -26.07
N ASP A 165 -9.84 -28.37 -26.26
CA ASP A 165 -10.93 -28.76 -27.16
C ASP A 165 -11.28 -27.59 -28.06
N ASN A 166 -10.72 -27.66 -29.27
CA ASN A 166 -11.43 -27.52 -30.53
C ASN A 166 -12.55 -26.46 -30.57
N VAL A 167 -12.19 -25.18 -30.78
CA VAL A 167 -13.13 -24.20 -31.34
C VAL A 167 -12.85 -24.10 -32.84
N GLU A 168 -13.76 -24.76 -33.55
CA GLU A 168 -13.96 -24.80 -34.98
C GLU A 168 -14.02 -23.39 -35.58
N SER A 169 -13.26 -23.21 -36.66
CA SER A 169 -13.40 -22.07 -37.55
C SER A 169 -14.84 -22.02 -38.09
N SER A 170 -15.50 -20.89 -37.89
CA SER A 170 -16.56 -20.44 -38.78
C SER A 170 -16.34 -18.95 -39.02
N SER A 171 -15.82 -18.69 -40.21
CA SER A 171 -16.03 -17.48 -40.99
C SER A 171 -17.49 -17.08 -41.01
N ASP A 172 -17.74 -15.76 -40.93
CA ASP A 172 -18.65 -14.95 -41.77
C ASP A 172 -18.77 -13.58 -41.08
N GLU A 173 -18.04 -12.57 -41.59
CA GLU A 173 -18.57 -11.47 -42.41
C GLU A 173 -19.54 -10.53 -41.67
N ALA A 174 -19.08 -9.31 -41.36
CA ALA A 174 -19.64 -8.05 -41.87
C ALA A 174 -19.31 -6.85 -40.96
N ASN A 175 -18.53 -5.93 -41.51
CA ASN A 175 -18.87 -4.51 -41.67
C ASN A 175 -19.20 -3.67 -40.41
N SER A 176 -18.36 -2.68 -40.12
CA SER A 176 -18.72 -1.30 -40.47
C SER A 176 -17.53 -0.36 -40.25
N ASP A 177 -17.04 0.18 -41.36
CA ASP A 177 -16.34 1.46 -41.41
C ASP A 177 -17.18 2.54 -40.71
N SER A 178 -16.50 3.40 -39.98
CA SER A 178 -16.90 4.80 -39.80
C SER A 178 -15.63 5.59 -39.46
N ASP A 179 -15.05 6.13 -40.52
CA ASP A 179 -14.33 7.40 -40.50
C ASP A 179 -14.92 8.35 -39.45
N ASN A 180 -14.05 8.97 -38.66
CA ASN A 180 -14.34 10.33 -38.24
C ASN A 180 -13.07 11.16 -38.32
N SER A 181 -13.10 12.02 -39.33
CA SER A 181 -12.12 13.00 -39.72
C SER A 181 -11.99 14.10 -38.67
N ASP A 182 -10.75 14.59 -38.56
CA ASP A 182 -10.39 16.01 -38.52
C ASP A 182 -11.36 17.00 -37.87
N ASP A 183 -10.97 17.50 -36.70
CA ASP A 183 -11.12 18.93 -36.40
C ASP A 183 -9.84 19.44 -35.74
N ALA A 184 -9.13 20.24 -36.53
CA ALA A 184 -8.08 21.13 -36.09
C ALA A 184 -8.72 22.41 -35.56
N GLU A 185 -8.50 22.75 -34.29
CA GLU A 185 -8.60 24.13 -33.83
C GLU A 185 -7.31 24.54 -33.11
N ASP A 186 -6.54 25.29 -33.90
CA ASP A 186 -5.59 26.31 -33.52
C ASP A 186 -6.27 27.38 -32.65
N SER A 187 -5.70 27.67 -31.47
CA SER A 187 -5.66 29.01 -30.89
C SER A 187 -4.73 29.04 -29.67
N SER A 188 -3.56 29.61 -29.96
CA SER A 188 -2.69 30.35 -29.05
C SER A 188 -3.42 31.16 -27.97
N ASP A 189 -3.00 31.05 -26.71
CA ASP A 189 -2.48 32.20 -25.95
C ASP A 189 -1.97 31.83 -24.55
N THR A 190 -0.66 32.04 -24.36
CA THR A 190 -0.14 32.95 -23.31
C THR A 190 -0.45 32.63 -21.85
N SER A 191 0.49 31.99 -21.14
CA SER A 191 1.30 32.66 -20.08
C SER A 191 2.16 31.65 -19.31
N ALA A 192 3.47 31.86 -19.40
CA ALA A 192 4.44 31.31 -18.46
C ALA A 192 4.17 31.85 -17.05
N ALA A 193 4.08 30.95 -16.08
CA ALA A 193 4.31 31.28 -14.67
C ALA A 193 5.14 30.17 -14.03
N SER A 194 6.43 30.19 -14.35
CA SER A 194 7.46 29.50 -13.57
C SER A 194 7.53 30.17 -12.20
N THR A 195 6.81 29.67 -11.21
CA THR A 195 7.03 30.03 -9.80
C THR A 195 8.36 29.44 -9.34
N LEU A 196 9.40 30.23 -9.57
CA LEU A 196 10.71 30.19 -8.93
C LEU A 196 10.50 30.37 -7.43
N PHE A 197 10.30 29.28 -6.68
CA PHE A 197 10.36 29.32 -5.22
C PHE A 197 11.82 29.51 -4.81
N LYS A 198 12.14 30.79 -4.63
CA LYS A 198 13.37 31.30 -4.05
C LYS A 198 13.45 30.80 -2.61
N SER A 199 14.31 29.82 -2.38
CA SER A 199 14.72 29.35 -1.06
C SER A 199 15.30 30.52 -0.26
N ALA A 200 14.49 31.12 0.61
CA ALA A 200 14.97 32.05 1.62
C ALA A 200 15.68 31.24 2.70
N GLY A 201 16.96 31.52 2.88
CA GLY A 201 17.79 30.90 3.91
C GLY A 201 17.22 31.16 5.30
N PHE A 202 16.97 30.09 6.04
CA PHE A 202 16.77 30.17 7.48
C PHE A 202 18.14 30.45 8.10
N ALA A 203 18.32 31.68 8.58
CA ALA A 203 19.45 32.05 9.40
C ALA A 203 19.39 31.24 10.71
N ALA A 204 20.44 30.46 10.98
CA ALA A 204 20.66 29.81 12.25
C ALA A 204 20.81 30.88 13.35
N VAL A 205 19.83 30.98 14.25
CA VAL A 205 19.96 31.76 15.48
C VAL A 205 20.68 30.89 16.50
N ALA A 206 21.99 31.10 16.65
CA ALA A 206 22.77 30.56 17.74
C ALA A 206 22.47 31.37 19.02
N VAL A 207 21.75 30.78 19.97
CA VAL A 207 21.58 31.34 21.31
C VAL A 207 22.81 30.95 22.13
N LEU A 208 23.75 31.88 22.27
CA LEU A 208 24.89 31.77 23.17
C LEU A 208 24.44 32.23 24.57
N SER A 209 24.08 31.30 25.44
CA SER A 209 23.82 31.59 26.86
C SER A 209 25.16 31.70 27.58
N ALA A 210 25.63 32.93 27.81
CA ALA A 210 26.76 33.20 28.68
C ALA A 210 26.34 33.00 30.14
N ALA A 211 26.96 32.02 30.81
CA ALA A 211 26.89 31.87 32.26
C ALA A 211 27.77 32.96 32.91
N ILE A 212 27.16 33.86 33.68
CA ILE A 212 27.87 34.75 34.60
C ILE A 212 27.90 34.04 35.95
N VAL A 213 29.10 33.67 36.39
CA VAL A 213 29.39 33.22 37.75
C VAL A 213 29.74 34.46 38.57
N PHE A 214 29.03 34.66 39.68
CA PHE A 214 29.47 35.49 40.80
C PHE A 214 29.80 34.56 41.97
#